data_AF-L9VTP9-F1
#
_entry.id   AF-L9VTP9-F1
#
_cell.length_a   1.000
_cell.length_b   1.000
_cell.length_c   1.000
_cell.angle_alpha   90.00
_cell.angle_beta   90.00
_cell.angle_gamma   90.00
#
_symmetry.space_group_name_H-M   'P 1'
#
loop_
_entity.id
_entity.type
_entity.pdbx_description
1 polymer ?
#
loop_
_entity_poly.entity_id
_entity_poly.type
_entity_poly.pdbx_seq_one_letter_code
_entity_poly.pdbx_strand_id
1 'polypeptide(L)' 'MPIPGYDPEDIDEQLESRLDDEEIENRLTESELEAYRDGDANLIDFLDGDEIEGILDR' A
#
# COMPACT_ATOMS: atom_id res chain seq x y z
N MET A 1 -0.83 11.45 8.32
CA MET A 1 0.36 12.29 8.62
C MET A 1 1.41 11.98 7.56
N PRO A 2 2.08 12.95 6.94
CA PRO A 2 3.20 12.65 6.05
C PRO A 2 4.34 12.07 6.89
N ILE A 3 4.75 10.84 6.60
CA ILE A 3 5.94 10.25 7.22
C ILE A 3 7.14 11.02 6.68
N PRO A 4 7.89 11.78 7.52
CA PRO A 4 8.96 12.63 7.02
C PRO A 4 10.14 11.78 6.58
N GLY A 5 10.32 11.60 5.26
CA GLY A 5 11.51 10.95 4.69
C GLY A 5 11.25 9.91 3.61
N TYR A 6 10.00 9.59 3.31
CA TYR A 6 9.64 8.65 2.25
C TYR A 6 8.69 9.33 1.26
N ASP A 7 9.07 9.37 -0.01
CA ASP A 7 8.15 9.82 -1.05
C ASP A 7 7.02 8.79 -1.19
N PRO A 8 5.76 9.22 -1.31
CA PRO A 8 4.61 8.31 -1.39
C PRO A 8 4.76 7.25 -2.50
N GLU A 9 5.37 7.64 -3.62
CA GLU A 9 5.67 6.74 -4.75
C GLU A 9 6.68 5.63 -4.37
N ASP A 10 7.70 5.95 -3.57
CA ASP A 10 8.71 4.96 -3.12
C ASP A 10 8.17 3.98 -2.07
N ILE A 11 7.19 4.42 -1.27
CA ILE A 11 6.53 3.53 -0.31
C ILE A 11 5.65 2.54 -1.06
N ASP A 12 4.89 3.02 -2.05
CA ASP A 12 3.97 2.16 -2.79
C ASP A 12 4.71 1.05 -3.51
N GLU A 13 5.76 1.40 -4.28
CA GLU A 13 6.58 0.41 -4.99
C GLU A 13 7.18 -0.63 -4.01
N GLN A 14 7.56 -0.19 -2.81
CA GLN A 14 8.05 -1.07 -1.75
C GLN A 14 6.98 -1.96 -1.12
N LEU A 15 5.75 -1.48 -1.01
CA LEU A 15 4.60 -2.27 -0.56
C LEU A 15 4.26 -3.31 -1.61
N GLU A 16 4.15 -2.93 -2.88
CA GLU A 16 3.90 -3.82 -4.01
C GLU A 16 4.99 -4.90 -4.15
N SER A 17 6.25 -4.56 -3.89
CA SER A 17 7.35 -5.53 -3.93
C SER A 17 7.35 -6.49 -2.74
N ARG A 18 6.70 -6.15 -1.62
CA ARG A 18 6.67 -6.96 -0.39
C ARG A 18 5.35 -7.70 -0.20
N LEU A 19 4.27 -7.20 -0.77
CA LEU A 19 2.94 -7.78 -0.72
C LEU A 19 2.66 -8.56 -2.01
N ASP A 20 2.27 -9.81 -1.86
CA ASP A 20 1.72 -10.58 -2.97
C ASP A 20 0.27 -10.12 -3.26
N ASP A 21 -0.22 -10.35 -4.48
CA ASP A 21 -1.61 -10.05 -4.87
C ASP A 21 -2.65 -10.56 -3.86
N GLU A 22 -2.44 -11.76 -3.31
CA GLU A 22 -3.35 -12.35 -2.31
C GLU A 22 -3.35 -11.57 -0.98
N GLU A 23 -2.19 -11.04 -0.55
CA GLU A 23 -2.11 -10.21 0.65
C GLU A 23 -2.77 -8.84 0.44
N ILE A 24 -2.63 -8.29 -0.77
CA ILE A 24 -3.31 -7.05 -1.18
C ILE A 24 -4.83 -7.27 -1.19
N GLU A 25 -5.30 -8.37 -1.78
CA GLU A 25 -6.72 -8.75 -1.82
C GLU A 25 -7.32 -9.04 -0.44
N ASN A 26 -6.51 -9.45 0.53
CA ASN A 26 -6.97 -9.65 1.91
C ASN A 26 -7.01 -8.35 2.74
N ARG A 27 -6.19 -7.35 2.40
CA ARG A 27 -6.18 -6.05 3.10
C ARG A 27 -7.12 -5.02 2.49
N LEU A 28 -7.29 -5.05 1.17
CA LEU A 28 -8.17 -4.16 0.44
C LEU A 28 -9.55 -4.79 0.22
N THR A 29 -10.58 -3.95 0.18
CA THR A 29 -11.89 -4.36 -0.33
C THR A 29 -11.88 -4.45 -1.85
N GLU A 30 -12.87 -5.14 -2.43
CA GLU A 30 -13.01 -5.30 -3.89
C GLU A 30 -12.97 -3.95 -4.65
N SER A 31 -13.55 -2.89 -4.08
CA SER A 31 -13.56 -1.56 -4.68
C SER A 31 -12.22 -0.82 -4.57
N GLU A 32 -11.49 -1.03 -3.49
CA GLU A 32 -10.15 -0.43 -3.29
C GLU A 32 -9.11 -1.14 -4.16
N LEU A 33 -9.22 -2.46 -4.27
CA LEU A 33 -8.43 -3.27 -5.17
C LEU A 33 -8.60 -2.84 -6.63
N GLU A 34 -9.83 -2.55 -7.05
CA GLU A 34 -10.11 -2.07 -8.40
C GLU A 34 -9.47 -0.70 -8.65
N ALA A 35 -9.58 0.23 -7.70
CA ALA A 35 -8.94 1.55 -7.79
C ALA A 35 -7.41 1.46 -7.82
N TYR A 36 -6.83 0.57 -7.02
CA TYR A 36 -5.39 0.27 -7.03
C TYR A 36 -4.94 -0.31 -8.38
N ARG A 37 -5.67 -1.31 -8.92
CA ARG A 37 -5.36 -1.92 -10.23
C ARG A 37 -5.55 -0.97 -11.42
N ASP A 38 -6.46 -0.01 -11.33
CA ASP A 38 -6.63 1.02 -12.37
C ASP A 38 -5.50 2.07 -12.31
N GLY A 39 -4.75 2.12 -11.21
CA GLY A 39 -3.73 3.15 -10.96
C GLY A 39 -4.34 4.50 -10.56
N ASP A 40 -5.62 4.51 -10.16
CA ASP A 40 -6.33 5.69 -9.65
C ASP A 40 -5.93 6.01 -8.20
N ALA A 41 -5.49 5.01 -7.44
CA ALA A 41 -5.05 5.14 -6.05
C ALA A 41 -3.90 4.18 -5.73
N ASN A 42 -3.12 4.51 -4.70
CA ASN A 42 -1.95 3.73 -4.28
C ASN A 42 -2.29 2.90 -3.02
N LEU A 43 -1.54 1.85 -2.72
CA LEU A 43 -1.69 1.07 -1.48
C LEU A 43 -1.58 1.96 -0.24
N ILE A 44 -0.70 2.96 -0.27
CA ILE A 44 -0.54 3.93 0.81
C ILE A 44 -1.79 4.78 1.10
N ASP A 45 -2.71 4.89 0.14
CA ASP A 45 -3.96 5.64 0.29
C ASP A 45 -5.02 4.82 1.04
N PHE A 46 -4.85 3.50 1.07
CA PHE A 46 -5.76 2.55 1.71
C PHE A 46 -5.22 1.98 3.03
N LEU A 47 -3.90 1.89 3.17
CA LEU A 47 -3.24 1.35 4.36
C LEU A 47 -2.91 2.44 5.36
N ASP A 48 -3.09 2.13 6.64
CA ASP A 48 -2.67 3.02 7.72
C ASP A 48 -1.15 2.99 7.93
N GLY A 49 -0.61 4.06 8.50
CA GLY A 49 0.84 4.17 8.75
C GLY A 49 1.42 3.02 9.57
N ASP A 50 0.68 2.50 10.56
CA ASP A 50 1.09 1.35 11.36
C ASP A 50 1.13 0.04 10.54
N GLU A 51 0.20 -0.15 9.59
CA GLU A 51 0.19 -1.31 8.70
C GLU A 51 1.37 -1.25 7.72
N ILE A 52 1.57 -0.08 7.11
CA ILE A 52 2.68 0.19 6.20
C ILE A 52 4.02 -0.08 6.91
N GLU A 53 4.21 0.48 8.11
CA GLU A 53 5.43 0.26 8.90
C GLU A 53 5.66 -1.23 9.19
N GLY A 54 4.60 -1.96 9.56
CA GLY A 54 4.68 -3.41 9.80
C GLY A 54 5.04 -4.23 8.56
N ILE A 55 4.65 -3.78 7.36
CA ILE A 55 5.02 -4.42 6.09
C ILE A 55 6.46 -4.08 5.71
N LEU A 56 6.87 -2.81 5.88
CA LEU A 56 8.20 -2.33 5.51
C LEU A 56 9.33 -2.85 6.43
N ASP A 57 9.04 -3.07 7.72
CA ASP A 57 9.99 -3.54 8.73
C ASP A 57 10.23 -5.07 8.69
N ARG A 58 9.48 -5.80 7.85
CA ARG A 58 9.62 -7.24 7.63
C ARG A 58 10.88 -7.61 6.84
#